data_AF-A0A0K2TWM5-F1
#
_entry.id   AF-A0A0K2TWM5-F1
#
_cell.length_a   1.000
_cell.length_b   1.000
_cell.length_c   1.000
_cell.angle_alpha   90.00
_cell.angle_beta   90.00
_cell.angle_gamma   90.00
#
_symmetry.space_group_name_H-M   'P 1'
#
loop_
_entity.id
_entity.type
_entity.pdbx_description
1 polymer ?
#
loop_
_entity_poly.entity_id
_entity_poly.type
_entity_poly.pdbx_seq_one_letter_code
_entity_poly.pdbx_strand_id
1 'polypeptide(L)'
;MTNRKISSMPNKYVGNDPDPTEYLSVSLEQRKYDQSKPYDAKRTCWVPDDKEGFVIGEIKSARADMVTVQVGYKEAQFKKDLVAQVNPPKFEKCEDMSDLTYLNDASVLYNLKSRYFAKLIYTYSGLFCVAINPYKRYPIYTERVVRLFEGKRKTEVPPHIFAISDNAYRDMLSSDQNQSILITGESGAGKTENTKKVIYYFSMVGSNAPINTSASTESKLEKQIIQTNPILEAFGNAKTVRNDNSSRFGKFIRIHFNIKGKIAGADIETYLLEKARVVSQQPNERSYHIFYQIMSGGIK
;
A
#
# COMPACT_ATOMS: atom_id res chain seq x y z
N MET A 1 -2.68 26.98 -13.73
CA MET A 1 -2.52 25.72 -12.99
C MET A 1 -2.59 26.04 -11.50
N THR A 2 -3.70 25.65 -10.86
CA THR A 2 -4.08 26.07 -9.50
C THR A 2 -3.04 25.66 -8.46
N ASN A 3 -2.44 26.66 -7.79
CA ASN A 3 -1.79 26.52 -6.50
C ASN A 3 -2.81 25.97 -5.49
N ARG A 4 -2.89 24.64 -5.36
CA ARG A 4 -3.73 24.01 -4.34
C ARG A 4 -2.99 24.13 -3.02
N LYS A 5 -3.32 25.18 -2.26
CA LYS A 5 -3.13 25.18 -0.81
C LYS A 5 -3.80 23.91 -0.30
N ILE A 6 -3.01 22.94 0.17
CA ILE A 6 -3.47 22.10 1.27
C ILE A 6 -3.77 23.13 2.35
N SER A 7 -5.04 23.47 2.54
CA SER A 7 -5.47 24.23 3.70
C SER A 7 -4.82 23.54 4.89
N SER A 8 -4.06 24.28 5.70
CA SER A 8 -3.52 23.82 6.97
C SER A 8 -4.51 22.82 7.57
N MET A 9 -4.08 21.55 7.71
CA MET A 9 -4.96 20.48 8.17
C MET A 9 -5.74 21.00 9.38
N PRO A 10 -7.07 20.88 9.41
CA PRO A 10 -7.87 21.54 10.43
C PRO A 10 -7.33 21.14 11.82
N ASN A 11 -6.82 22.14 12.53
CA ASN A 11 -6.19 22.03 13.86
C ASN A 11 -7.22 21.71 14.97
N LYS A 12 -8.40 21.21 14.62
CA LYS A 12 -9.41 20.76 15.58
C LYS A 12 -9.06 19.32 15.97
N TYR A 13 -8.08 19.24 16.87
CA TYR A 13 -7.61 18.02 17.50
C TYR A 13 -8.76 17.20 18.08
N VAL A 14 -8.74 15.92 17.75
CA VAL A 14 -9.48 14.87 18.44
C VAL A 14 -8.39 14.06 19.12
N GLY A 15 -8.17 14.32 20.41
CA GLY A 15 -7.25 13.55 21.27
C GLY A 15 -5.75 13.72 21.03
N ASN A 16 -4.97 12.90 21.77
CA ASN A 16 -3.50 12.83 21.81
C ASN A 16 -2.86 12.14 20.56
N ASP A 17 -3.57 12.07 19.44
CA ASP A 17 -3.10 11.36 18.24
C ASP A 17 -1.93 12.13 17.56
N PRO A 18 -0.80 11.46 17.25
CA PRO A 18 0.32 12.10 16.56
C PRO A 18 -0.06 12.66 15.19
N ASP A 19 0.64 13.70 14.75
CA ASP A 19 0.43 14.28 13.43
C ASP A 19 0.87 13.31 12.31
N PRO A 20 -0.02 12.90 11.39
CA PRO A 20 0.31 11.98 10.30
C PRO A 20 0.99 12.66 9.10
N THR A 21 1.10 14.01 9.07
CA THR A 21 1.46 14.78 7.87
C THR A 21 2.76 14.34 7.20
N GLU A 22 3.80 14.07 8.00
CA GLU A 22 5.12 13.63 7.51
C GLU A 22 5.06 12.28 6.76
N TYR A 23 4.07 11.45 7.08
CA TYR A 23 3.91 10.09 6.53
C TYR A 23 2.90 10.03 5.38
N LEU A 24 2.19 11.13 5.11
CA LEU A 24 1.15 11.20 4.08
C LEU A 24 1.54 12.11 2.92
N SER A 25 2.31 13.18 3.16
CA SER A 25 2.55 14.22 2.17
C SER A 25 4.00 14.70 2.15
N VAL A 26 4.48 15.09 0.96
CA VAL A 26 5.77 15.77 0.81
C VAL A 26 5.62 17.22 1.26
N SER A 27 6.51 17.70 2.12
CA SER A 27 6.49 19.10 2.57
C SER A 27 6.68 20.07 1.39
N LEU A 28 6.16 21.29 1.52
CA LEU A 28 6.30 22.31 0.47
C LEU A 28 7.77 22.65 0.19
N GLU A 29 8.61 22.66 1.22
CA GLU A 29 10.05 22.89 1.11
C GLU A 29 10.73 21.77 0.33
N GLN A 30 10.46 20.52 0.71
CA GLN A 30 11.02 19.35 0.03
C GLN A 30 10.56 19.31 -1.44
N ARG A 31 9.29 19.61 -1.72
CA ARG A 31 8.75 19.66 -3.08
C ARG A 31 9.45 20.73 -3.92
N LYS A 32 9.70 21.93 -3.38
CA LYS A 32 10.45 22.99 -4.08
C LYS A 32 11.87 22.56 -4.38
N TYR A 33 12.55 21.97 -3.38
CA TYR A 33 13.90 21.44 -3.56
C TYR A 33 13.94 20.39 -4.67
N ASP A 34 13.04 19.41 -4.61
CA ASP A 34 12.94 18.36 -5.62
C ASP A 34 12.71 18.90 -7.03
N GLN A 35 11.79 19.86 -7.19
CA GLN A 35 11.47 20.48 -8.48
C GLN A 35 12.60 21.35 -9.04
N SER A 36 13.51 21.82 -8.19
CA SER A 36 14.68 22.63 -8.58
C SER A 36 15.89 21.81 -9.00
N LYS A 37 15.87 20.47 -8.87
CA LYS A 37 17.01 19.61 -9.22
C LYS A 37 17.40 19.78 -10.70
N PRO A 38 18.70 19.90 -11.02
CA PRO A 38 19.16 19.96 -12.41
C PRO A 38 18.71 18.74 -13.19
N TYR A 39 18.21 18.97 -14.40
CA TYR A 39 17.72 17.91 -15.28
C TYR A 39 17.94 18.32 -16.74
N ASP A 40 18.51 17.41 -17.53
CA ASP A 40 18.64 17.56 -18.97
C ASP A 40 17.81 16.48 -19.66
N ALA A 41 16.69 16.89 -20.25
CA ALA A 41 15.75 15.98 -20.91
C ALA A 41 16.36 15.15 -22.05
N LYS A 42 17.46 15.62 -22.67
CA LYS A 42 18.12 14.94 -23.79
C LYS A 42 19.26 14.04 -23.33
N ARG A 43 19.85 14.31 -22.16
CA ARG A 43 21.04 13.60 -21.69
C ARG A 43 20.76 12.68 -20.50
N THR A 44 19.80 12.98 -19.64
CA THR A 44 19.49 12.17 -18.46
C THR A 44 18.67 10.94 -18.85
N CYS A 45 19.17 9.73 -18.52
CA CYS A 45 18.53 8.47 -18.88
C CYS A 45 18.61 7.42 -17.76
N TRP A 46 17.70 6.45 -17.81
CA TRP A 46 17.76 5.21 -17.02
C TRP A 46 18.52 4.14 -17.80
N VAL A 47 19.37 3.39 -17.11
CA VAL A 47 20.05 2.19 -17.64
C VAL A 47 19.98 1.05 -16.62
N PRO A 48 20.01 -0.21 -17.07
CA PRO A 48 19.98 -1.36 -16.18
C PRO A 48 21.26 -1.46 -15.34
N ASP A 49 21.13 -1.95 -14.12
CA ASP A 49 22.23 -2.24 -13.19
C ASP A 49 21.96 -3.54 -12.44
N ASP A 50 22.98 -4.41 -12.34
CA ASP A 50 22.83 -5.74 -11.75
C ASP A 50 22.49 -5.73 -10.25
N LYS A 51 22.75 -4.62 -9.55
CA LYS A 51 22.53 -4.50 -8.09
C LYS A 51 21.32 -3.66 -7.74
N GLU A 52 21.19 -2.50 -8.36
CA GLU A 52 20.14 -1.52 -8.08
C GLU A 52 18.92 -1.68 -9.00
N GLY A 53 18.98 -2.59 -9.99
CA GLY A 53 17.98 -2.79 -11.03
C GLY A 53 18.09 -1.73 -12.13
N PHE A 54 17.95 -0.46 -11.76
CA PHE A 54 18.11 0.68 -12.68
C PHE A 54 18.83 1.85 -11.99
N VAL A 55 19.67 2.55 -12.75
CA VAL A 55 20.42 3.73 -12.28
C VAL A 55 20.31 4.88 -13.27
N ILE A 56 20.42 6.12 -12.76
CA ILE A 56 20.49 7.31 -13.60
C ILE A 56 21.88 7.43 -14.20
N GLY A 57 21.94 7.69 -15.50
CA GLY A 57 23.15 8.05 -16.22
C GLY A 57 22.97 9.28 -17.09
N GLU A 58 24.07 9.73 -17.66
CA GLU A 58 24.13 10.85 -18.61
C GLU A 58 24.65 10.37 -19.96
N ILE A 59 23.86 10.52 -21.02
CA ILE A 59 24.25 10.19 -22.39
C ILE A 59 25.41 11.09 -22.83
N LYS A 60 26.50 10.46 -23.28
CA LYS A 60 27.67 11.13 -23.85
C LYS A 60 27.69 11.08 -25.36
N SER A 61 27.38 9.92 -25.92
CA SER A 61 27.29 9.75 -27.37
C SER A 61 26.37 8.59 -27.72
N ALA A 62 25.84 8.61 -28.94
CA ALA A 62 25.08 7.51 -29.52
C ALA A 62 25.68 7.19 -30.89
N ARG A 63 25.97 5.92 -31.15
CA ARG A 63 26.52 5.43 -32.42
C ARG A 63 25.77 4.18 -32.84
N ALA A 64 25.10 4.25 -33.99
CA ALA A 64 24.25 3.18 -34.50
C ALA A 64 23.24 2.68 -33.44
N ASP A 65 23.43 1.47 -32.93
CA ASP A 65 22.55 0.82 -31.95
C ASP A 65 23.05 0.87 -30.50
N MET A 66 24.23 1.48 -30.28
CA MET A 66 24.85 1.58 -28.96
C MET A 66 24.85 3.02 -28.46
N VAL A 67 24.58 3.19 -27.18
CA VAL A 67 24.60 4.47 -26.46
C VAL A 67 25.65 4.39 -25.36
N THR A 68 26.61 5.31 -25.39
CA THR A 68 27.58 5.49 -24.31
C THR A 68 26.98 6.39 -23.25
N VAL A 69 26.82 5.84 -22.04
CA VAL A 69 26.21 6.51 -20.89
C VAL A 69 27.25 6.59 -19.78
N GLN A 70 27.43 7.77 -19.21
CA GLN A 70 28.19 7.96 -17.98
C GLN A 70 27.30 7.64 -16.78
N VAL A 71 27.68 6.64 -16.01
CA VAL A 71 27.03 6.24 -14.75
C VAL A 71 28.02 6.51 -13.61
N GLY A 72 27.78 7.59 -12.86
CA GLY A 72 28.73 8.09 -11.87
C GLY A 72 30.08 8.45 -12.51
N TYR A 73 31.15 7.78 -12.12
CA TYR A 73 32.51 8.00 -12.65
C TYR A 73 32.90 7.06 -13.81
N LYS A 74 32.01 6.14 -14.19
CA LYS A 74 32.30 5.13 -15.23
C LYS A 74 31.48 5.39 -16.47
N GLU A 75 32.05 5.15 -17.63
CA GLU A 75 31.31 5.07 -18.89
C GLU A 75 31.01 3.62 -19.21
N ALA A 76 29.78 3.35 -19.61
CA ALA A 76 29.33 2.05 -20.06
C ALA A 76 28.53 2.20 -21.35
N GLN A 77 28.56 1.17 -22.19
CA GLN A 77 27.80 1.13 -23.43
C GLN A 77 26.59 0.21 -23.27
N PHE A 78 25.42 0.73 -23.63
CA PHE A 78 24.17 0.01 -23.60
C PHE A 78 23.56 -0.03 -24.99
N LYS A 79 22.78 -1.06 -25.29
CA LYS A 79 21.92 -1.03 -26.46
C LYS A 79 20.84 0.03 -26.29
N LYS A 80 20.45 0.66 -27.40
CA LYS A 80 19.52 1.80 -27.38
C LYS A 80 18.15 1.48 -26.75
N ASP A 81 17.67 0.25 -26.91
CA ASP A 81 16.41 -0.25 -26.33
C ASP A 81 16.44 -0.40 -24.81
N LEU A 82 17.62 -0.57 -24.22
CA LEU A 82 17.83 -0.65 -22.77
C LEU A 82 17.97 0.73 -22.10
N VAL A 83 18.05 1.81 -22.89
CA VAL A 83 18.15 3.18 -22.39
C VAL A 83 16.76 3.82 -22.37
N ALA A 84 16.24 4.09 -21.18
CA ALA A 84 14.90 4.66 -21.03
C ALA A 84 14.93 6.14 -20.59
N GLN A 85 13.90 6.91 -20.95
CA GLN A 85 13.80 8.32 -20.56
C GLN A 85 13.48 8.48 -19.08
N VAL A 86 14.03 9.54 -18.47
CA VAL A 86 13.80 9.91 -17.08
C VAL A 86 12.75 11.02 -17.00
N ASN A 87 11.79 10.90 -16.09
CA ASN A 87 10.78 11.92 -15.87
C ASN A 87 11.40 13.22 -15.32
N PRO A 88 10.91 14.41 -15.74
CA PRO A 88 11.42 15.67 -15.22
C PRO A 88 11.13 15.82 -13.71
N PRO A 89 11.94 16.62 -12.97
CA PRO A 89 11.83 16.78 -11.51
C PRO A 89 10.47 17.24 -10.99
N LYS A 90 9.62 17.82 -11.85
CA LYS A 90 8.22 18.17 -11.50
C LYS A 90 7.40 16.96 -11.04
N PHE A 91 7.77 15.74 -11.45
CA PHE A 91 7.12 14.48 -11.10
C PHE A 91 7.78 13.73 -9.95
N GLU A 92 8.80 14.33 -9.32
CA GLU A 92 9.48 13.72 -8.19
C GLU A 92 8.50 13.40 -7.06
N LYS A 93 8.46 12.13 -6.62
CA LYS A 93 7.56 11.60 -5.60
C LYS A 93 6.07 11.86 -5.90
N CYS A 94 5.66 11.80 -7.16
CA CYS A 94 4.26 11.96 -7.56
C CYS A 94 3.31 11.02 -6.81
N GLU A 95 2.11 11.51 -6.50
CA GLU A 95 1.10 10.78 -5.74
C GLU A 95 0.37 9.72 -6.58
N ASP A 96 0.16 9.99 -7.87
CA ASP A 96 -0.37 9.04 -8.85
C ASP A 96 0.60 8.88 -10.00
N MET A 97 1.13 7.67 -10.17
CA MET A 97 2.11 7.36 -11.21
C MET A 97 1.49 7.36 -12.60
N SER A 98 0.16 7.32 -12.75
CA SER A 98 -0.47 7.51 -14.06
C SER A 98 -0.24 8.91 -14.64
N ASP A 99 0.15 9.88 -13.81
CA ASP A 99 0.45 11.25 -14.23
C ASP A 99 1.88 11.39 -14.80
N LEU A 100 2.73 10.37 -14.68
CA LEU A 100 4.08 10.38 -15.23
C LEU A 100 4.05 10.52 -16.75
N THR A 101 5.00 11.29 -17.30
CA THR A 101 5.14 11.42 -18.76
C THR A 101 5.78 10.18 -19.38
N TYR A 102 6.79 9.63 -18.72
CA TYR A 102 7.44 8.38 -19.15
C TYR A 102 7.03 7.25 -18.21
N LEU A 103 6.23 6.32 -18.71
CA LEU A 103 5.76 5.13 -17.99
C LEU A 103 6.62 3.92 -18.35
N ASN A 104 7.82 3.88 -17.78
CA ASN A 104 8.75 2.75 -17.87
C ASN A 104 9.03 2.17 -16.48
N ASP A 105 9.51 0.93 -16.45
CA ASP A 105 9.77 0.19 -15.20
C ASP A 105 10.69 0.94 -14.25
N ALA A 106 11.74 1.57 -14.79
CA ALA A 106 12.69 2.36 -14.02
C ALA A 106 12.03 3.57 -13.34
N SER A 107 11.14 4.28 -14.03
CA SER A 107 10.41 5.44 -13.48
C SER A 107 9.42 5.03 -12.40
N VAL A 108 8.71 3.92 -12.58
CA VAL A 108 7.79 3.37 -11.57
C VAL A 108 8.57 2.95 -10.32
N LEU A 109 9.64 2.17 -10.49
CA LEU A 109 10.52 1.74 -9.40
C LEU A 109 11.09 2.94 -8.65
N TYR A 110 11.61 3.93 -9.38
CA TYR A 110 12.21 5.11 -8.77
C TYR A 110 11.20 5.93 -7.96
N ASN A 111 10.00 6.18 -8.50
CA ASN A 111 8.99 6.95 -7.77
C ASN A 111 8.57 6.24 -6.47
N LEU A 112 8.35 4.93 -6.53
CA LEU A 112 8.04 4.11 -5.36
C LEU A 112 9.19 4.13 -4.34
N LYS A 113 10.45 3.93 -4.77
CA LYS A 113 11.65 3.95 -3.92
C LYS A 113 11.85 5.32 -3.25
N SER A 114 11.74 6.40 -4.00
CA SER A 114 11.89 7.78 -3.49
C SER A 114 10.80 8.14 -2.48
N ARG A 115 9.54 7.74 -2.72
CA ARG A 115 8.44 7.94 -1.77
C ARG A 115 8.64 7.12 -0.50
N TYR A 116 9.03 5.84 -0.65
CA TYR A 116 9.30 4.96 0.47
C TYR A 116 10.41 5.50 1.39
N PHE A 117 11.52 5.99 0.82
CA PHE A 117 12.58 6.63 1.61
C PHE A 117 12.16 7.94 2.28
N ALA A 118 11.16 8.63 1.72
CA ALA A 118 10.51 9.77 2.36
C ALA A 118 9.40 9.37 3.37
N LYS A 119 9.33 8.09 3.79
CA LYS A 119 8.33 7.53 4.72
C LYS A 119 6.89 7.53 4.18
N LEU A 120 6.72 7.69 2.87
CA LEU A 120 5.42 7.68 2.19
C LEU A 120 5.18 6.30 1.58
N ILE A 121 4.40 5.47 2.28
CA ILE A 121 4.22 4.06 1.88
C ILE A 121 3.14 3.82 0.83
N TYR A 122 2.23 4.79 0.66
CA TYR A 122 1.12 4.70 -0.26
C TYR A 122 1.40 5.54 -1.51
N THR A 123 1.13 4.95 -2.68
CA THR A 123 1.26 5.61 -3.99
C THR A 123 0.19 5.06 -4.91
N TYR A 124 -0.48 5.92 -5.68
CA TYR A 124 -1.42 5.45 -6.69
C TYR A 124 -0.71 5.11 -8.00
N SER A 125 -1.32 4.18 -8.74
CA SER A 125 -0.98 3.90 -10.14
C SER A 125 -2.29 3.71 -10.89
N GLY A 126 -2.91 4.82 -11.29
CA GLY A 126 -4.27 4.84 -11.83
C GLY A 126 -5.28 4.29 -10.82
N LEU A 127 -5.87 3.13 -11.12
CA LEU A 127 -6.83 2.46 -10.23
C LEU A 127 -6.17 1.80 -9.01
N PHE A 128 -4.88 1.45 -9.10
CA PHE A 128 -4.20 0.73 -8.03
C PHE A 128 -3.78 1.66 -6.90
N CYS A 129 -3.90 1.18 -5.66
CA CYS A 129 -3.27 1.76 -4.49
C CYS A 129 -2.10 0.84 -4.07
N VAL A 130 -0.88 1.26 -4.39
CA VAL A 130 0.34 0.54 -4.04
C VAL A 130 0.70 0.87 -2.61
N ALA A 131 0.86 -0.16 -1.77
CA ALA A 131 1.27 -0.04 -0.38
C ALA A 131 2.57 -0.83 -0.16
N ILE A 132 3.65 -0.15 0.24
CA ILE A 132 4.95 -0.77 0.54
C ILE A 132 5.08 -0.94 2.05
N ASN A 133 5.34 -2.16 2.51
CA ASN A 133 5.47 -2.44 3.95
C ASN A 133 6.65 -1.64 4.56
N PRO A 134 6.41 -0.71 5.51
CA PRO A 134 7.48 0.09 6.12
C PRO A 134 8.32 -0.65 7.16
N TYR A 135 7.90 -1.84 7.60
CA TYR A 135 8.47 -2.55 8.76
C TYR A 135 8.56 -1.67 10.03
N LYS A 136 7.75 -0.62 10.09
CA LYS A 136 7.67 0.36 11.17
C LYS A 136 6.23 0.79 11.36
N ARG A 137 5.86 1.14 12.59
CA ARG A 137 4.50 1.55 12.93
C ARG A 137 4.36 3.07 12.73
N TYR A 138 3.78 3.48 11.61
CA TYR A 138 3.47 4.89 11.35
C TYR A 138 2.11 5.29 11.92
N PRO A 139 1.94 6.54 12.41
CA PRO A 139 0.68 7.04 12.99
C PRO A 139 -0.38 7.40 11.93
N ILE A 140 -0.51 6.58 10.87
CA ILE A 140 -1.38 6.84 9.72
C ILE A 140 -2.72 6.05 9.77
N TYR A 141 -2.98 5.35 10.86
CA TYR A 141 -4.20 4.56 11.06
C TYR A 141 -4.97 5.00 12.31
N THR A 142 -4.76 6.23 12.76
CA THR A 142 -5.44 6.81 13.91
C THR A 142 -6.82 7.33 13.53
N GLU A 143 -7.65 7.64 14.52
CA GLU A 143 -8.97 8.22 14.29
C GLU A 143 -8.86 9.60 13.62
N ARG A 144 -7.85 10.39 14.01
CA ARG A 144 -7.51 11.65 13.31
C ARG A 144 -7.38 11.46 11.80
N VAL A 145 -6.78 10.35 11.36
CA VAL A 145 -6.60 10.05 9.93
C VAL A 145 -7.92 9.58 9.32
N VAL A 146 -8.72 8.75 10.00
CA VAL A 146 -10.05 8.35 9.50
C VAL A 146 -10.88 9.58 9.11
N ARG A 147 -10.94 10.59 10.00
CA ARG A 147 -11.67 11.85 9.78
C ARG A 147 -11.09 12.70 8.63
N LEU A 148 -9.79 12.56 8.34
CA LEU A 148 -9.16 13.26 7.21
C LEU A 148 -9.68 12.74 5.86
N PHE A 149 -9.96 11.43 5.79
CA PHE A 149 -10.36 10.74 4.56
C PHE A 149 -11.88 10.62 4.38
N GLU A 150 -12.66 10.70 5.47
CA GLU A 150 -14.12 10.59 5.43
C GLU A 150 -14.76 11.62 4.48
N GLY A 151 -15.51 11.11 3.50
CA GLY A 151 -16.23 11.92 2.52
C GLY A 151 -15.34 12.67 1.53
N LYS A 152 -14.05 12.33 1.42
CA LYS A 152 -13.11 12.99 0.51
C LYS A 152 -12.90 12.19 -0.76
N ARG A 153 -12.88 12.87 -1.90
CA ARG A 153 -12.51 12.25 -3.17
C ARG A 153 -11.02 11.88 -3.15
N LYS A 154 -10.65 10.83 -3.89
CA LYS A 154 -9.26 10.35 -4.04
C LYS A 154 -8.26 11.49 -4.37
N THR A 155 -8.69 12.51 -5.12
CA THR A 155 -7.86 13.64 -5.57
C THR A 155 -7.77 14.82 -4.60
N GLU A 156 -8.49 14.75 -3.48
CA GLU A 156 -8.55 15.81 -2.45
C GLU A 156 -7.65 15.50 -1.25
N VAL A 157 -7.17 14.27 -1.14
CA VAL A 157 -6.37 13.74 -0.04
C VAL A 157 -5.17 12.96 -0.58
N PRO A 158 -4.07 12.85 0.19
CA PRO A 158 -2.91 12.08 -0.26
C PRO A 158 -3.23 10.59 -0.45
N PRO A 159 -2.36 9.83 -1.15
CA PRO A 159 -2.57 8.39 -1.32
C PRO A 159 -2.71 7.64 0.01
N HIS A 160 -3.79 6.86 0.14
CA HIS A 160 -4.02 6.05 1.33
C HIS A 160 -5.09 4.98 1.09
N ILE A 161 -5.01 3.86 1.82
CA ILE A 161 -6.01 2.80 1.76
C ILE A 161 -7.40 3.24 2.27
N PHE A 162 -7.44 4.24 3.16
CA PHE A 162 -8.70 4.82 3.63
C PHE A 162 -9.43 5.60 2.54
N ALA A 163 -8.73 6.23 1.59
CA ALA A 163 -9.38 6.84 0.44
C ALA A 163 -10.08 5.78 -0.43
N ILE A 164 -9.45 4.61 -0.62
CA ILE A 164 -10.05 3.49 -1.36
C ILE A 164 -11.28 2.95 -0.62
N SER A 165 -11.17 2.81 0.71
CA SER A 165 -12.26 2.34 1.57
C SER A 165 -13.44 3.31 1.58
N ASP A 166 -13.18 4.62 1.71
CA ASP A 166 -14.20 5.67 1.70
C ASP A 166 -14.90 5.79 0.34
N ASN A 167 -14.15 5.74 -0.77
CA ASN A 167 -14.73 5.71 -2.11
C ASN A 167 -15.65 4.50 -2.26
N ALA A 168 -15.19 3.29 -1.91
CA ALA A 168 -16.02 2.09 -1.98
C ALA A 168 -17.28 2.21 -1.11
N TYR A 169 -17.16 2.72 0.12
CA TYR A 169 -18.31 2.93 1.00
C TYR A 169 -19.32 3.92 0.38
N ARG A 170 -18.87 5.05 -0.14
CA ARG A 170 -19.75 6.04 -0.77
C ARG A 170 -20.36 5.55 -2.09
N ASP A 171 -19.58 4.83 -2.89
CA ASP A 171 -20.06 4.26 -4.15
C ASP A 171 -21.12 3.21 -3.88
N MET A 172 -20.93 2.35 -2.86
CA MET A 172 -21.95 1.41 -2.39
C MET A 172 -23.26 2.12 -2.00
N LEU A 173 -23.20 3.21 -1.22
CA LEU A 173 -24.39 3.94 -0.77
C LEU A 173 -25.09 4.71 -1.88
N SER A 174 -24.34 5.23 -2.86
CA SER A 174 -24.88 6.06 -3.94
C SER A 174 -25.39 5.25 -5.13
N SER A 175 -24.75 4.12 -5.43
CA SER A 175 -25.10 3.26 -6.57
C SER A 175 -26.01 2.09 -6.19
N ASP A 176 -26.18 1.79 -4.90
CA ASP A 176 -26.88 0.59 -4.40
C ASP A 176 -26.30 -0.72 -5.00
N GLN A 177 -24.98 -0.73 -5.24
CA GLN A 177 -24.25 -1.88 -5.77
C GLN A 177 -23.20 -2.35 -4.77
N ASN A 178 -23.05 -3.67 -4.66
CA ASN A 178 -21.99 -4.29 -3.86
C ASN A 178 -20.61 -3.88 -4.38
N GLN A 179 -19.67 -3.67 -3.45
CA GLN A 179 -18.31 -3.26 -3.76
C GLN A 179 -17.31 -4.32 -3.33
N SER A 180 -16.16 -4.35 -4.00
CA SER A 180 -15.07 -5.28 -3.68
C SER A 180 -13.72 -4.57 -3.65
N ILE A 181 -12.93 -4.83 -2.61
CA ILE A 181 -11.55 -4.37 -2.50
C ILE A 181 -10.64 -5.59 -2.59
N LEU A 182 -9.85 -5.68 -3.67
CA LEU A 182 -8.93 -6.79 -3.90
C LEU A 182 -7.54 -6.41 -3.37
N ILE A 183 -7.09 -7.08 -2.31
CA ILE A 183 -5.78 -6.86 -1.68
C ILE A 183 -4.84 -7.99 -2.10
N THR A 184 -3.91 -7.69 -2.99
CA THR A 184 -2.92 -8.64 -3.52
C THR A 184 -1.52 -8.37 -2.96
N GLY A 185 -0.61 -9.31 -3.15
CA GLY A 185 0.78 -9.20 -2.75
C GLY A 185 1.37 -10.53 -2.32
N GLU A 186 2.69 -10.64 -2.39
CA GLU A 186 3.40 -11.78 -1.82
C GLU A 186 3.26 -11.80 -0.30
N SER A 187 3.76 -12.86 0.33
CA SER A 187 3.77 -12.86 1.77
C SER A 187 4.81 -11.90 2.34
N GLY A 188 4.56 -11.40 3.55
CA GLY A 188 5.34 -10.31 4.13
C GLY A 188 4.98 -8.92 3.59
N ALA A 189 4.21 -8.82 2.49
CA ALA A 189 3.78 -7.54 1.92
C ALA A 189 2.82 -6.73 2.82
N GLY A 190 2.30 -7.32 3.89
CA GLY A 190 1.39 -6.65 4.83
C GLY A 190 -0.09 -6.69 4.44
N LYS A 191 -0.51 -7.67 3.62
CA LYS A 191 -1.91 -7.86 3.21
C LYS A 191 -2.86 -7.92 4.41
N THR A 192 -2.58 -8.80 5.37
CA THR A 192 -3.41 -9.00 6.57
C THR A 192 -3.58 -7.71 7.37
N GLU A 193 -2.52 -6.92 7.54
CA GLU A 193 -2.60 -5.63 8.23
C GLU A 193 -3.45 -4.62 7.45
N ASN A 194 -3.26 -4.52 6.12
CA ASN A 194 -4.10 -3.67 5.29
C ASN A 194 -5.58 -4.08 5.34
N THR A 195 -5.89 -5.39 5.30
CA THR A 195 -7.26 -5.90 5.46
C THR A 195 -7.87 -5.48 6.81
N LYS A 196 -7.11 -5.60 7.91
CA LYS A 196 -7.54 -5.13 9.23
C LYS A 196 -7.85 -3.63 9.21
N LYS A 197 -7.01 -2.82 8.55
CA LYS A 197 -7.21 -1.37 8.45
C LYS A 197 -8.43 -0.98 7.62
N VAL A 198 -8.73 -1.71 6.54
CA VAL A 198 -9.97 -1.53 5.77
C VAL A 198 -11.20 -1.84 6.63
N ILE A 199 -11.20 -2.99 7.34
CA ILE A 199 -12.29 -3.38 8.24
C ILE A 199 -12.46 -2.33 9.35
N TYR A 200 -11.36 -1.88 9.96
CA TYR A 200 -11.35 -0.83 10.97
C TYR A 200 -12.03 0.44 10.44
N TYR A 201 -11.62 0.90 9.25
CA TYR A 201 -12.19 2.09 8.61
C TYR A 201 -13.71 1.97 8.46
N PHE A 202 -14.17 0.87 7.86
CA PHE A 202 -15.60 0.59 7.71
C PHE A 202 -16.34 0.57 9.04
N SER A 203 -15.71 0.03 10.08
CA SER A 203 -16.30 -0.01 11.41
C SER A 203 -16.44 1.36 12.06
N MET A 204 -15.57 2.31 11.72
CA MET A 204 -15.65 3.69 12.21
C MET A 204 -16.76 4.47 11.49
N VAL A 205 -16.81 4.41 10.15
CA VAL A 205 -17.82 5.15 9.36
C VAL A 205 -19.22 4.52 9.42
N GLY A 206 -19.29 3.20 9.56
CA GLY A 206 -20.53 2.42 9.64
C GLY A 206 -21.07 2.19 11.06
N SER A 207 -20.46 2.78 12.09
CA SER A 207 -20.88 2.64 13.50
C SER A 207 -22.19 3.39 13.81
N ASN A 208 -22.96 2.86 14.77
CA ASN A 208 -24.17 3.48 15.32
C ASN A 208 -23.88 4.51 16.43
N ALA A 209 -22.66 4.53 16.98
CA ALA A 209 -22.29 5.43 18.07
C ALA A 209 -21.71 6.75 17.52
N PRO A 210 -22.07 7.92 18.08
CA PRO A 210 -21.37 9.16 17.77
C PRO A 210 -19.89 9.01 18.16
N ILE A 211 -19.00 9.37 17.24
CA ILE A 211 -17.53 9.25 17.33
C ILE A 211 -16.93 10.06 18.51
N ASN A 212 -17.75 10.84 19.23
CA ASN A 212 -17.32 11.76 20.30
C ASN A 212 -17.28 11.14 21.71
N THR A 213 -17.62 9.87 21.90
CA THR A 213 -17.35 9.20 23.19
C THR A 213 -15.93 8.66 23.17
N SER A 214 -15.04 9.37 23.85
CA SER A 214 -13.70 8.93 24.21
C SER A 214 -13.73 7.56 24.88
N ALA A 215 -13.61 6.51 24.09
CA ALA A 215 -13.38 5.16 24.58
C ALA A 215 -12.58 4.41 23.52
N SER A 216 -11.37 4.04 23.92
CA SER A 216 -10.41 3.10 23.35
C SER A 216 -11.01 1.72 23.05
N THR A 217 -12.07 1.68 22.24
CA THR A 217 -12.82 0.47 21.96
C THR A 217 -12.74 0.23 20.47
N GLU A 218 -11.72 -0.53 20.04
CA GLU A 218 -11.79 -1.31 18.80
C GLU A 218 -13.22 -1.82 18.66
N SER A 219 -13.84 -1.59 17.49
CA SER A 219 -15.25 -1.89 17.31
C SER A 219 -15.49 -3.38 17.55
N LYS A 220 -16.63 -3.74 18.14
CA LYS A 220 -16.96 -5.13 18.45
C LYS A 220 -16.83 -6.03 17.22
N LEU A 221 -17.18 -5.52 16.04
CA LEU A 221 -17.04 -6.21 14.76
C LEU A 221 -15.57 -6.41 14.36
N GLU A 222 -14.75 -5.37 14.43
CA GLU A 222 -13.31 -5.48 14.14
C GLU A 222 -12.68 -6.56 15.02
N LYS A 223 -12.95 -6.52 16.33
CA LYS A 223 -12.49 -7.54 17.29
C LYS A 223 -12.95 -8.94 16.89
N GLN A 224 -14.23 -9.11 16.56
CA GLN A 224 -14.78 -10.41 16.16
C GLN A 224 -14.10 -10.95 14.90
N ILE A 225 -13.92 -10.11 13.87
CA ILE A 225 -13.25 -10.53 12.63
C ILE A 225 -11.76 -10.84 12.90
N ILE A 226 -11.08 -10.02 13.70
CA ILE A 226 -9.67 -10.25 14.07
C ILE A 226 -9.51 -11.53 14.89
N GLN A 227 -10.44 -11.84 15.79
CA GLN A 227 -10.43 -13.07 16.60
C GLN A 227 -10.57 -14.35 15.78
N THR A 228 -11.09 -14.28 14.55
CA THR A 228 -11.10 -15.44 13.64
C THR A 228 -9.71 -15.75 13.09
N ASN A 229 -8.80 -14.77 13.00
CA ASN A 229 -7.52 -14.95 12.35
C ASN A 229 -6.65 -16.03 13.00
N PRO A 230 -6.47 -16.09 14.34
CA PRO A 230 -5.68 -17.17 14.95
C PRO A 230 -6.13 -18.57 14.55
N ILE A 231 -7.45 -18.81 14.45
CA ILE A 231 -8.00 -20.10 14.02
C ILE A 231 -7.74 -20.33 12.53
N LEU A 232 -8.06 -19.35 11.69
CA LEU A 232 -7.84 -19.45 10.24
C LEU A 232 -6.36 -19.61 9.88
N GLU A 233 -5.47 -18.97 10.61
CA GLU A 233 -4.02 -19.09 10.43
C GLU A 233 -3.50 -20.44 10.95
N ALA A 234 -4.01 -20.94 12.08
CA ALA A 234 -3.62 -22.26 12.59
C ALA A 234 -3.92 -23.37 11.58
N PHE A 235 -5.11 -23.35 10.98
CA PHE A 235 -5.59 -24.40 10.07
C PHE A 235 -5.29 -24.14 8.58
N GLY A 236 -5.05 -22.88 8.20
CA GLY A 236 -4.94 -22.47 6.80
C GLY A 236 -3.60 -21.85 6.42
N ASN A 237 -2.72 -21.55 7.39
CA ASN A 237 -1.37 -21.07 7.12
C ASN A 237 -0.30 -22.14 7.39
N ALA A 238 0.79 -22.04 6.65
CA ALA A 238 1.93 -22.94 6.79
C ALA A 238 3.25 -22.21 6.49
N LYS A 239 4.36 -22.82 6.92
CA LYS A 239 5.70 -22.40 6.53
C LYS A 239 6.01 -22.89 5.11
N THR A 240 6.35 -21.97 4.23
CA THR A 240 6.80 -22.20 2.85
C THR A 240 8.26 -21.79 2.69
N VAL A 241 8.88 -22.10 1.56
CA VAL A 241 10.29 -21.70 1.31
C VAL A 241 10.50 -20.19 1.42
N ARG A 242 9.52 -19.39 0.98
CA ARG A 242 9.63 -17.92 0.92
C ARG A 242 8.98 -17.20 2.10
N ASN A 243 8.26 -17.91 2.96
CA ASN A 243 7.51 -17.28 4.05
C ASN A 243 7.06 -18.27 5.12
N ASP A 244 7.27 -17.90 6.39
CA ASP A 244 6.97 -18.72 7.55
C ASP A 244 5.49 -18.79 7.95
N ASN A 245 4.67 -17.80 7.59
CA ASN A 245 3.24 -17.77 7.90
C ASN A 245 2.39 -17.53 6.64
N SER A 246 2.41 -18.48 5.70
CA SER A 246 1.83 -18.31 4.37
C SER A 246 0.41 -18.82 4.31
N SER A 247 -0.56 -17.96 4.01
CA SER A 247 -1.94 -18.39 3.76
C SER A 247 -2.00 -19.27 2.52
N ARG A 248 -2.53 -20.48 2.68
CA ARG A 248 -2.69 -21.48 1.61
C ARG A 248 -4.15 -21.64 1.21
N PHE A 249 -4.92 -20.56 1.33
CA PHE A 249 -6.31 -20.43 0.93
C PHE A 249 -6.60 -18.96 0.57
N GLY A 250 -7.56 -18.73 -0.32
CA GLY A 250 -8.16 -17.43 -0.55
C GLY A 250 -9.17 -17.10 0.55
N LYS A 251 -9.18 -15.85 1.01
CA LYS A 251 -10.11 -15.36 2.03
C LYS A 251 -10.93 -14.21 1.44
N PHE A 252 -12.25 -14.36 1.43
CA PHE A 252 -13.18 -13.31 1.02
C PHE A 252 -14.04 -12.93 2.23
N ILE A 253 -13.94 -11.69 2.67
CA ILE A 253 -14.68 -11.17 3.82
C ILE A 253 -15.77 -10.26 3.29
N ARG A 254 -17.04 -10.61 3.53
CA ARG A 254 -18.18 -9.75 3.25
C ARG A 254 -18.52 -8.96 4.49
N ILE A 255 -18.61 -7.64 4.36
CA ILE A 255 -19.12 -6.75 5.41
C ILE A 255 -20.45 -6.21 4.91
N HIS A 256 -21.52 -6.51 5.65
CA HIS A 256 -22.88 -6.15 5.29
C HIS A 256 -23.22 -4.79 5.90
N PHE A 257 -23.82 -3.93 5.09
CA PHE A 257 -24.37 -2.66 5.52
C PHE A 257 -25.88 -2.65 5.27
N ASN A 258 -26.63 -2.03 6.16
CA ASN A 258 -28.06 -1.79 5.96
C ASN A 258 -28.30 -0.54 5.10
N ILE A 259 -29.57 -0.28 4.78
CA ILE A 259 -30.01 0.87 3.96
C ILE A 259 -29.57 2.23 4.54
N LYS A 260 -29.30 2.32 5.84
CA LYS A 260 -28.79 3.53 6.51
C LYS A 260 -27.26 3.65 6.48
N GLY A 261 -26.57 2.76 5.76
CA GLY A 261 -25.12 2.66 5.73
C GLY A 261 -24.50 2.14 7.02
N LYS A 262 -25.28 1.51 7.91
CA LYS A 262 -24.77 0.99 9.18
C LYS A 262 -24.43 -0.48 9.06
N ILE A 263 -23.39 -0.90 9.76
CA ILE A 263 -22.96 -2.30 9.74
C ILE A 263 -24.08 -3.20 10.26
N ALA A 264 -24.44 -4.20 9.47
CA ALA A 264 -25.46 -5.20 9.75
C ALA A 264 -24.85 -6.57 10.10
N GLY A 265 -23.59 -6.81 9.74
CA GLY A 265 -22.90 -8.07 10.04
C GLY A 265 -21.69 -8.28 9.14
N ALA A 266 -21.03 -9.44 9.28
CA ALA A 266 -19.97 -9.85 8.39
C ALA A 266 -19.92 -11.38 8.30
N ASP A 267 -19.41 -11.90 7.19
CA ASP A 267 -19.12 -13.31 7.00
C ASP A 267 -17.81 -13.51 6.23
N ILE A 268 -17.27 -14.73 6.31
CA ILE A 268 -16.00 -15.09 5.69
C ILE A 268 -16.22 -16.33 4.83
N GLU A 269 -15.94 -16.21 3.55
CA GLU A 269 -15.85 -17.33 2.62
C GLU A 269 -14.38 -17.65 2.35
N THR A 270 -14.07 -18.93 2.30
CA THR A 270 -12.72 -19.43 2.00
C THR A 270 -12.72 -20.23 0.72
N TYR A 271 -11.68 -20.06 -0.07
CA TYR A 271 -11.56 -20.66 -1.39
C TYR A 271 -10.19 -21.33 -1.54
N LEU A 272 -10.14 -22.41 -2.33
CA LEU A 272 -8.88 -23.01 -2.80
C LEU A 272 -7.86 -23.33 -1.70
N LEU A 273 -8.31 -23.98 -0.61
CA LEU A 273 -7.39 -24.51 0.40
C LEU A 273 -6.46 -25.56 -0.24
N GLU A 274 -5.15 -25.44 -0.03
CA GLU A 274 -4.15 -26.37 -0.56
C GLU A 274 -4.19 -27.75 0.15
N LYS A 275 -5.19 -28.57 -0.18
CA LYS A 275 -5.43 -29.88 0.45
C LYS A 275 -4.21 -30.81 0.41
N ALA A 276 -3.38 -30.74 -0.64
CA ALA A 276 -2.19 -31.57 -0.79
C ALA A 276 -1.19 -31.39 0.37
N ARG A 277 -1.11 -30.18 0.96
CA ARG A 277 -0.19 -29.86 2.06
C ARG A 277 -0.43 -30.68 3.32
N VAL A 278 -1.64 -31.19 3.51
CA VAL A 278 -2.00 -32.02 4.68
C VAL A 278 -1.14 -33.27 4.74
N VAL A 279 -0.86 -33.90 3.58
CA VAL A 279 -0.20 -35.21 3.49
C VAL A 279 1.16 -35.16 2.79
N SER A 280 1.54 -34.03 2.20
CA SER A 280 2.79 -33.87 1.47
C SER A 280 3.44 -32.52 1.74
N GLN A 281 4.76 -32.51 1.94
CA GLN A 281 5.55 -31.30 2.14
C GLN A 281 6.87 -31.40 1.37
N GLN A 282 7.27 -30.30 0.74
CA GLN A 282 8.59 -30.17 0.13
C GLN A 282 9.68 -29.99 1.20
N PRO A 283 10.96 -30.31 0.91
CA PRO A 283 12.06 -29.95 1.78
C PRO A 283 12.02 -28.47 2.16
N ASN A 284 12.28 -28.16 3.43
CA ASN A 284 12.24 -26.82 4.03
C ASN A 284 10.84 -26.17 4.19
N GLU A 285 9.77 -26.86 3.81
CA GLU A 285 8.39 -26.45 4.12
C GLU A 285 7.81 -27.23 5.31
N ARG A 286 6.68 -26.74 5.84
CA ARG A 286 5.90 -27.44 6.87
C ARG A 286 4.46 -27.63 6.40
N SER A 287 3.76 -28.52 7.10
CA SER A 287 2.29 -28.62 7.05
C SER A 287 1.66 -27.41 7.76
N TYR A 288 0.34 -27.42 7.93
CA TYR A 288 -0.38 -26.37 8.64
C TYR A 288 0.08 -26.24 10.11
N HIS A 289 0.06 -25.02 10.63
CA HIS A 289 0.59 -24.71 11.97
C HIS A 289 -0.08 -25.54 13.07
N ILE A 290 -1.36 -25.84 12.93
CA ILE A 290 -2.16 -26.56 13.93
C ILE A 290 -1.52 -27.89 14.35
N PHE A 291 -0.92 -28.65 13.44
CA PHE A 291 -0.28 -29.93 13.77
C PHE A 291 0.86 -29.74 14.78
N TYR A 292 1.68 -28.71 14.59
CA TYR A 292 2.80 -28.39 15.48
C TYR A 292 2.33 -27.72 16.77
N GLN A 293 1.28 -26.89 16.69
CA GLN A 293 0.68 -26.25 17.87
C GLN A 293 0.08 -27.28 18.83
N ILE A 294 -0.66 -28.28 18.33
CA ILE A 294 -1.20 -29.38 19.14
C ILE A 294 -0.07 -30.18 19.80
N MET A 295 0.97 -30.51 19.03
CA MET A 295 2.12 -31.29 19.54
C MET A 295 3.04 -30.50 20.47
N SER A 296 2.84 -29.19 20.63
CA SER A 296 3.70 -28.35 21.47
C SER A 296 3.53 -28.59 22.97
N GLY A 297 2.42 -29.22 23.40
CA GLY A 297 2.06 -29.35 24.82
C GLY A 297 1.74 -28.01 25.50
N GLY A 298 1.51 -26.94 24.74
CA GLY A 298 1.22 -25.59 25.26
C GLY A 298 -0.19 -25.43 25.83
N ILE A 299 -1.10 -26.36 25.54
CA ILE A 299 -2.43 -26.44 26.14
C ILE A 299 -2.36 -27.53 27.22
N LYS A 300 -2.45 -27.11 28.48
CA LYS A 300 -2.53 -28.01 29.64
C LYS A 300 -3.97 -28.32 30.00
#